data_AF-U4LJV5-F1
#
_entry.id   AF-U4LJV5-F1
#
_cell.length_a   1.000
_cell.length_b   1.000
_cell.length_c   1.000
_cell.angle_alpha   90.00
_cell.angle_beta   90.00
_cell.angle_gamma   90.00
#
_symmetry.space_group_name_H-M   'P 1'
#
loop_
_entity.id
_entity.type
_entity.pdbx_description
1 polymer ?
#
loop_
_entity_poly.entity_id
_entity_poly.type
_entity_poly.pdbx_seq_one_letter_code
_entity_poly.pdbx_strand_id
1 'polypeptide(L)'
;MTDVLTPLHILHFHVMEKLTKYLADVCAFRYNLALPMTEKQIRKMSETVDHQTIHDLLVEIARKAGDMVAGAQPHVNTSGYKKNSADLVTETDRAVEKYVIGKLKEVYPDYDFLGEETYVPGKKLTDRPTFICDPIDGTTNFIHAFPNVCISLALCVYRTPVVGVIYNPYTTHMYTAIKNQGSFLTMPVRTDSPNTPAPIAPRKIRLPRKSYPEPLTGLQNALVAVEWGSDRTGPNFQIKHRTFTRLVGAVEDGGKMVHSLRSMGSAALNLCHVASGQLDMYWECGAWAWNVAAGWLIVSEAGGIMVDGNPGGWTPAVDCRRYLAVRAAPDGQKELVEEFWGCVEGEMTYNV
;
A
#
# COMPACT_ATOMS: atom_id res chain seq x y z
N MET A 1 12.69 -19.93 -41.95
CA MET A 1 13.97 -19.31 -42.35
C MET A 1 14.56 -18.69 -41.10
N THR A 2 15.71 -19.18 -40.66
CA THR A 2 16.45 -18.69 -39.50
C THR A 2 17.10 -17.36 -39.87
N ASP A 3 16.64 -16.25 -39.27
CA ASP A 3 17.28 -14.94 -39.40
C ASP A 3 18.62 -14.96 -38.64
N VAL A 4 19.69 -15.23 -39.39
CA VAL A 4 21.06 -15.11 -38.90
C VAL A 4 21.43 -13.63 -39.00
N LEU A 5 21.45 -12.94 -37.85
CA LEU A 5 22.00 -11.58 -37.76
C LEU A 5 23.42 -11.58 -38.30
N THR A 6 23.66 -10.82 -39.38
CA THR A 6 24.98 -10.70 -40.01
C THR A 6 26.01 -10.16 -39.00
N PRO A 7 27.29 -10.57 -39.05
CA PRO A 7 28.34 -10.13 -38.12
C PRO A 7 28.47 -8.60 -37.97
N LEU A 8 28.14 -7.83 -39.02
CA LEU A 8 28.16 -6.38 -39.02
C LEU A 8 27.09 -5.75 -38.10
N HIS A 9 25.90 -6.38 -37.99
CA HIS A 9 24.82 -5.92 -37.11
C HIS A 9 25.14 -6.18 -35.64
N ILE A 10 25.80 -7.30 -35.33
CA ILE A 10 26.27 -7.62 -33.96
C ILE A 10 27.36 -6.62 -33.54
N LEU A 11 28.29 -6.30 -34.43
CA LEU A 11 29.35 -5.32 -34.16
C LEU A 11 28.76 -3.91 -33.94
N HIS A 12 27.79 -3.50 -34.75
CA HIS A 12 27.12 -2.20 -34.60
C HIS A 12 26.35 -2.13 -33.27
N PHE A 13 25.63 -3.18 -32.90
CA PHE A 13 24.91 -3.23 -31.62
C PHE A 13 25.85 -3.14 -30.42
N HIS A 14 26.98 -3.86 -30.46
CA HIS A 14 27.97 -3.86 -29.39
C HIS A 14 28.75 -2.54 -29.28
N VAL A 15 28.98 -1.86 -30.41
CA VAL A 15 29.59 -0.52 -30.43
C VAL A 15 28.61 0.52 -29.87
N MET A 16 27.32 0.44 -30.22
CA MET A 16 26.29 1.32 -29.66
C MET A 16 26.15 1.15 -28.14
N GLU A 17 26.10 -0.09 -27.64
CA GLU A 17 26.02 -0.38 -26.21
C GLU A 17 27.23 0.17 -25.42
N LYS A 18 28.44 0.05 -26.00
CA LYS A 18 29.66 0.67 -25.44
C LYS A 18 29.62 2.20 -25.49
N LEU A 19 29.09 2.79 -26.55
CA LEU A 19 28.97 4.25 -26.67
C LEU A 19 27.95 4.81 -25.68
N THR A 20 26.82 4.13 -25.49
CA THR A 20 25.79 4.52 -24.51
C THR A 20 26.34 4.47 -23.09
N LYS A 21 27.09 3.41 -22.76
CA LYS A 21 27.77 3.28 -21.47
C LYS A 21 28.81 4.38 -21.26
N TYR A 22 29.66 4.65 -22.26
CA TYR A 22 30.67 5.71 -22.19
C TYR A 22 30.04 7.10 -22.01
N LEU A 23 28.95 7.40 -22.72
CA LEU A 23 28.23 8.67 -22.58
C LEU A 23 27.56 8.79 -21.19
N ALA A 24 27.00 7.71 -20.65
CA ALA A 24 26.48 7.68 -19.29
C ALA A 24 27.60 7.92 -18.25
N ASP A 25 28.77 7.30 -18.45
CA ASP A 25 29.95 7.46 -17.60
C ASP A 25 30.49 8.91 -17.62
N VAL A 26 30.57 9.52 -18.81
CA VAL A 26 31.00 10.92 -18.97
C VAL A 26 29.98 11.91 -18.38
N CYS A 27 28.68 11.65 -18.55
CA CYS A 27 27.63 12.48 -17.95
C CYS A 27 27.63 12.37 -16.41
N ALA A 28 27.77 11.17 -15.85
CA ALA A 28 27.86 10.97 -14.41
C ALA A 28 29.08 11.68 -13.81
N PHE A 29 30.24 11.58 -14.48
CA PHE A 29 31.47 12.25 -14.06
C PHE A 29 31.36 13.79 -14.11
N ARG A 30 30.70 14.34 -15.15
CA ARG A 30 30.59 15.79 -15.36
C ARG A 30 29.55 16.46 -14.45
N TYR A 31 28.55 15.71 -13.97
CA TYR A 31 27.45 16.23 -13.14
C TYR A 31 27.44 15.68 -11.71
N ASN A 32 28.46 14.93 -11.30
CA ASN A 32 28.54 14.27 -9.99
C ASN A 32 27.27 13.43 -9.67
N LEU A 33 26.65 12.89 -10.72
CA LEU A 33 25.49 12.01 -10.62
C LEU A 33 26.01 10.60 -10.34
N ALA A 34 25.49 9.94 -9.31
CA ALA A 34 25.81 8.53 -9.05
C ALA A 34 25.49 7.69 -10.30
N LEU A 35 26.44 6.86 -10.73
CA LEU A 35 26.22 5.95 -11.85
C LEU A 35 25.04 5.01 -11.55
N PRO A 36 24.16 4.74 -12.52
CA PRO A 36 23.07 3.79 -12.32
C PRO A 36 23.64 2.40 -12.02
N MET A 37 23.09 1.74 -11.00
CA MET A 37 23.52 0.39 -10.61
C MET A 37 23.19 -0.62 -11.72
N THR A 38 24.12 -1.54 -11.97
CA THR A 38 23.89 -2.67 -12.89
C THR A 38 22.88 -3.67 -12.31
N GLU A 39 22.19 -4.43 -13.15
CA GLU A 39 21.26 -5.49 -12.72
C GLU A 39 21.93 -6.49 -11.75
N LYS A 40 23.20 -6.83 -11.99
CA LYS A 40 23.98 -7.72 -11.11
C LYS A 40 24.18 -7.12 -9.72
N GLN A 41 24.42 -5.81 -9.63
CA GLN A 41 24.54 -5.11 -8.35
C GLN A 41 23.20 -5.02 -7.63
N ILE A 42 22.12 -4.71 -8.35
CA ILE A 42 20.75 -4.70 -7.81
C ILE A 42 20.42 -6.09 -7.24
N ARG A 43 20.69 -7.15 -8.02
CA ARG A 43 20.44 -8.53 -7.59
C ARG A 43 21.20 -8.93 -6.35
N LYS A 44 22.51 -8.64 -6.31
CA LYS A 44 23.31 -8.92 -5.12
C LYS A 44 22.77 -8.19 -3.90
N MET A 45 22.40 -6.91 -4.04
CA MET A 45 21.83 -6.11 -2.96
C MET A 45 20.48 -6.69 -2.48
N SER A 46 19.61 -7.07 -3.40
CA SER A 46 18.30 -7.69 -3.13
C SER A 46 18.39 -9.07 -2.46
N GLU A 47 19.38 -9.90 -2.83
CA GLU A 47 19.61 -11.22 -2.22
C GLU A 47 20.16 -11.14 -0.80
N THR A 48 20.79 -10.01 -0.43
CA THR A 48 21.38 -9.78 0.91
C THR A 48 20.45 -9.06 1.88
N VAL A 49 19.20 -8.77 1.49
CA VAL A 49 18.26 -8.03 2.34
C VAL A 49 17.87 -8.89 3.56
N ASP A 50 18.18 -8.40 4.76
CA ASP A 50 17.70 -8.99 6.00
C ASP A 50 16.29 -8.45 6.32
N HIS A 51 15.27 -9.21 5.91
CA HIS A 51 13.88 -8.83 6.13
C HIS A 51 13.50 -8.73 7.61
N GLN A 52 14.11 -9.53 8.49
CA GLN A 52 13.76 -9.54 9.91
C GLN A 52 14.31 -8.29 10.60
N THR A 53 15.58 -7.98 10.37
CA THR A 53 16.19 -6.74 10.91
C THR A 53 15.47 -5.49 10.41
N ILE A 54 15.06 -5.46 9.13
CA ILE A 54 14.29 -4.35 8.58
C ILE A 54 12.89 -4.28 9.19
N HIS A 55 12.19 -5.41 9.33
CA HIS A 55 10.89 -5.46 9.99
C HIS A 55 10.95 -4.86 11.40
N ASP A 56 11.94 -5.27 12.21
CA ASP A 56 12.05 -4.81 13.59
C ASP A 56 12.35 -3.31 13.67
N LEU A 57 13.18 -2.80 12.75
CA LEU A 57 13.42 -1.37 12.59
C LEU A 57 12.14 -0.61 12.18
N LEU A 58 11.38 -1.12 11.20
CA LEU A 58 10.13 -0.46 10.76
C LEU A 58 9.09 -0.44 11.89
N VAL A 59 9.02 -1.49 12.72
CA VAL A 59 8.16 -1.53 13.90
C VAL A 59 8.56 -0.49 14.93
N GLU A 60 9.86 -0.31 15.19
CA GLU A 60 10.37 0.73 16.10
C GLU A 60 10.01 2.14 15.57
N ILE A 61 10.30 2.40 14.29
CA ILE A 61 10.02 3.67 13.64
C ILE A 61 8.52 3.96 13.68
N ALA A 62 7.67 2.98 13.34
CA ALA A 62 6.22 3.16 13.33
C ALA A 62 5.68 3.52 14.72
N ARG A 63 6.19 2.89 15.80
CA ARG A 63 5.78 3.25 17.17
C ARG A 63 6.15 4.68 17.51
N LYS A 64 7.39 5.09 17.24
CA LYS A 64 7.85 6.45 17.54
C LYS A 64 7.12 7.50 16.71
N ALA A 65 6.88 7.23 15.42
CA ALA A 65 6.04 8.05 14.57
C ALA A 65 4.62 8.15 15.11
N GLY A 66 4.05 7.04 15.60
CA GLY A 66 2.74 7.02 16.24
C GLY A 66 2.66 7.87 17.51
N ASP A 67 3.71 7.93 18.33
CA ASP A 67 3.76 8.86 19.47
C ASP A 67 3.70 10.32 19.01
N MET A 68 4.36 10.66 17.89
CA MET A 68 4.30 12.00 17.30
C MET A 68 2.89 12.34 16.82
N VAL A 69 2.20 11.39 16.18
CA VAL A 69 0.81 11.57 15.71
C VAL A 69 -0.16 11.67 16.88
N ALA A 70 -0.06 10.79 17.88
CA ALA A 70 -0.95 10.81 19.04
C ALA A 70 -0.76 12.04 19.95
N GLY A 71 0.47 12.56 20.03
CA GLY A 71 0.79 13.77 20.79
C GLY A 71 0.48 15.08 20.07
N ALA A 72 0.16 15.04 18.78
CA ALA A 72 -0.13 16.23 17.99
C ALA A 72 -1.55 16.75 18.25
N GLN A 73 -1.69 18.07 18.28
CA GLN A 73 -2.99 18.75 18.20
C GLN A 73 -3.18 19.16 16.73
N PRO A 74 -4.07 18.50 15.97
CA PRO A 74 -4.27 18.81 14.57
C PRO A 74 -4.88 20.21 14.46
N HIS A 75 -4.07 21.20 14.09
CA HIS A 75 -4.53 22.52 13.73
C HIS A 75 -4.58 22.64 12.21
N VAL A 76 -5.77 22.89 11.68
CA VAL A 76 -5.93 23.32 10.28
C VAL A 76 -5.52 24.79 10.22
N ASN A 77 -4.21 25.05 10.10
CA ASN A 77 -3.81 26.32 9.50
C ASN A 77 -4.41 26.34 8.09
N THR A 78 -5.13 27.39 7.74
CA THR A 78 -5.92 27.59 6.51
C THR A 78 -5.13 27.49 5.19
N SER A 79 -3.90 26.98 5.22
CA SER A 79 -2.88 27.02 4.15
C SER A 79 -2.37 25.65 3.66
N GLY A 80 -2.93 24.51 4.11
CA GLY A 80 -2.39 23.17 3.84
C GLY A 80 -3.15 22.27 2.86
N TYR A 81 -3.66 22.79 1.74
CA TYR A 81 -4.28 21.93 0.70
C TYR A 81 -3.22 21.42 -0.29
N LYS A 82 -3.24 20.12 -0.63
CA LYS A 82 -2.42 19.57 -1.73
C LYS A 82 -3.11 19.80 -3.07
N LYS A 83 -4.30 19.24 -3.27
CA LYS A 83 -5.09 19.35 -4.50
C LYS A 83 -6.37 20.17 -4.36
N ASN A 84 -7.14 19.97 -3.29
CA ASN A 84 -8.41 20.66 -3.01
C ASN A 84 -8.77 20.56 -1.52
N SER A 85 -9.96 21.03 -1.13
CA SER A 85 -10.41 21.02 0.27
C SER A 85 -10.57 19.64 0.90
N ALA A 86 -10.53 18.57 0.11
CA ALA A 86 -10.55 17.18 0.56
C ALA A 86 -9.19 16.48 0.49
N ASP A 87 -8.13 17.20 0.11
CA ASP A 87 -6.75 16.69 0.03
C ASP A 87 -5.84 17.57 0.90
N LEU A 88 -5.64 17.12 2.14
CA LEU A 88 -5.11 17.90 3.25
C LEU A 88 -3.72 17.41 3.65
N VAL A 89 -2.88 18.30 4.16
CA VAL A 89 -1.60 17.98 4.79
C VAL A 89 -1.38 18.82 6.04
N THR A 90 -0.82 18.22 7.09
CA THR A 90 -0.44 18.92 8.31
C THR A 90 1.08 19.01 8.46
N GLU A 91 1.55 19.86 9.38
CA GLU A 91 2.96 19.90 9.76
C GLU A 91 3.42 18.56 10.39
N THR A 92 2.48 17.81 10.98
CA THR A 92 2.74 16.49 11.57
C THR A 92 3.11 15.47 10.49
N ASP A 93 2.42 15.43 9.35
CA ASP A 93 2.74 14.53 8.23
C ASP A 93 4.21 14.71 7.80
N ARG A 94 4.62 15.97 7.57
CA ARG A 94 6.00 16.32 7.17
C ARG A 94 7.03 15.99 8.24
N ALA A 95 6.71 16.22 9.52
CA ALA A 95 7.60 15.93 10.62
C ALA A 95 7.83 14.42 10.79
N VAL A 96 6.76 13.63 10.67
CA VAL A 96 6.83 12.16 10.73
C VAL A 96 7.63 11.61 9.55
N GLU A 97 7.36 12.04 8.31
CA GLU A 97 8.11 11.54 7.16
C GLU A 97 9.59 11.91 7.24
N LYS A 98 9.92 13.13 7.68
CA LYS A 98 11.30 13.55 7.90
C LYS A 98 12.02 12.66 8.93
N TYR A 99 11.35 12.32 10.03
CA TYR A 99 11.88 11.39 11.04
C TYR A 99 12.14 9.99 10.44
N VAL A 100 11.16 9.45 9.71
CA VAL A 100 11.25 8.14 9.04
C VAL A 100 12.43 8.12 8.05
N ILE A 101 12.53 9.11 7.17
CA ILE A 101 13.64 9.24 6.21
C ILE A 101 14.98 9.27 6.94
N GLY A 102 15.10 10.08 8.00
CA GLY A 102 16.33 10.22 8.76
C GLY A 102 16.81 8.90 9.34
N LYS A 103 15.91 8.16 10.01
CA LYS A 103 16.23 6.84 10.59
C LYS A 103 16.57 5.79 9.55
N LEU A 104 15.84 5.76 8.44
CA LEU A 104 16.09 4.77 7.38
C LEU A 104 17.39 5.05 6.63
N LYS A 105 17.70 6.32 6.34
CA LYS A 105 18.95 6.70 5.65
C LYS A 105 20.20 6.56 6.52
N GLU A 106 20.05 6.64 7.84
CA GLU A 106 21.13 6.35 8.79
C GLU A 106 21.60 4.89 8.69
N VAL A 107 20.66 3.94 8.55
CA VAL A 107 20.96 2.50 8.53
C VAL A 107 21.14 1.96 7.10
N TYR A 108 20.37 2.48 6.15
CA TYR A 108 20.31 2.01 4.76
C TYR A 108 20.45 3.19 3.77
N PRO A 109 21.62 3.84 3.69
CA PRO A 109 21.83 5.03 2.85
C PRO A 109 21.61 4.75 1.35
N ASP A 110 21.90 3.52 0.91
CA ASP A 110 21.87 3.11 -0.50
C ASP A 110 20.48 2.69 -1.02
N TYR A 111 19.50 2.53 -0.12
CA TYR A 111 18.14 2.15 -0.48
C TYR A 111 17.35 3.37 -0.96
N ASP A 112 16.48 3.18 -1.94
CA ASP A 112 15.61 4.24 -2.42
C ASP A 112 14.50 4.52 -1.40
N PHE A 113 13.86 5.68 -1.53
CA PHE A 113 12.74 6.07 -0.68
C PHE A 113 11.60 6.67 -1.52
N LEU A 114 10.37 6.27 -1.23
CA LEU A 114 9.14 6.77 -1.84
C LEU A 114 8.15 7.12 -0.73
N GLY A 115 8.09 8.39 -0.36
CA GLY A 115 7.15 8.91 0.63
C GLY A 115 6.09 9.80 0.00
N GLU A 116 4.96 9.97 0.69
CA GLU A 116 3.86 10.83 0.27
C GLU A 116 4.28 12.31 0.21
N GLU A 117 4.93 12.81 1.26
CA GLU A 117 5.21 14.25 1.41
C GLU A 117 6.44 14.71 0.62
N THR A 118 7.33 13.78 0.30
CA THR A 118 8.52 13.98 -0.54
C THR A 118 8.36 13.44 -1.95
N TYR A 119 7.13 13.06 -2.34
CA TYR A 119 6.86 12.55 -3.68
C TYR A 119 7.20 13.59 -4.76
N VAL A 120 7.82 13.12 -5.84
CA VAL A 120 8.10 13.91 -7.03
C VAL A 120 7.33 13.30 -8.19
N PRO A 121 6.48 14.06 -8.91
CA PRO A 121 5.72 13.55 -10.05
C PRO A 121 6.59 12.81 -11.07
N GLY A 122 6.15 11.64 -11.49
CA GLY A 122 6.85 10.78 -12.45
C GLY A 122 7.90 9.86 -11.82
N LYS A 123 8.12 9.93 -10.51
CA LYS A 123 8.98 8.98 -9.80
C LYS A 123 8.27 7.62 -9.72
N LYS A 124 8.85 6.61 -10.37
CA LYS A 124 8.32 5.24 -10.39
C LYS A 124 9.07 4.30 -9.46
N LEU A 125 8.41 3.23 -9.04
CA LEU A 125 9.07 2.16 -8.30
C LEU A 125 10.07 1.42 -9.20
N THR A 126 11.27 1.17 -8.67
CA THR A 126 12.34 0.49 -9.41
C THR A 126 12.58 -0.92 -8.87
N ASP A 127 13.55 -1.62 -9.45
CA ASP A 127 13.97 -2.93 -8.96
C ASP A 127 14.84 -2.86 -7.70
N ARG A 128 15.33 -1.66 -7.35
CA ARG A 128 16.12 -1.43 -6.14
C ARG A 128 15.25 -1.57 -4.89
N PRO A 129 15.83 -2.04 -3.77
CA PRO A 129 15.21 -1.92 -2.46
C PRO A 129 14.76 -0.48 -2.21
N THR A 130 13.46 -0.30 -2.02
CA THR A 130 12.82 0.99 -1.88
C THR A 130 11.95 0.95 -0.63
N PHE A 131 12.26 1.80 0.34
CA PHE A 131 11.34 2.06 1.44
C PHE A 131 10.18 2.90 0.96
N ILE A 132 8.96 2.51 1.31
CA ILE A 132 7.73 3.23 0.98
C ILE A 132 7.08 3.67 2.28
N CYS A 133 6.69 4.94 2.37
CA CYS A 133 6.15 5.55 3.59
C CYS A 133 4.91 6.38 3.31
N ASP A 134 3.85 6.10 4.04
CA ASP A 134 2.78 7.06 4.30
C ASP A 134 2.88 7.46 5.79
N PRO A 135 3.27 8.72 6.08
CA PRO A 135 3.45 9.16 7.46
C PRO A 135 2.14 9.21 8.24
N ILE A 136 1.01 9.49 7.58
CA ILE A 136 -0.34 9.56 8.17
C ILE A 136 -1.35 9.20 7.07
N ASP A 137 -1.64 7.91 6.93
CA ASP A 137 -2.77 7.48 6.10
C ASP A 137 -4.07 7.83 6.84
N GLY A 138 -4.93 8.59 6.15
CA GLY A 138 -6.13 9.18 6.73
C GLY A 138 -5.91 10.57 7.32
N THR A 139 -5.15 11.46 6.68
CA THR A 139 -4.96 12.86 7.12
C THR A 139 -6.28 13.60 7.39
N THR A 140 -7.34 13.36 6.61
CA THR A 140 -8.68 13.91 6.90
C THR A 140 -9.21 13.40 8.24
N ASN A 141 -9.07 12.11 8.52
CA ASN A 141 -9.47 11.54 9.81
C ASN A 141 -8.66 12.15 10.96
N PHE A 142 -7.35 12.31 10.77
CA PHE A 142 -6.47 12.96 11.74
C PHE A 142 -6.94 14.37 12.07
N ILE A 143 -7.25 15.18 11.06
CA ILE A 143 -7.75 16.56 11.23
C ILE A 143 -9.08 16.60 11.99
N HIS A 144 -9.96 15.65 11.74
CA HIS A 144 -11.28 15.58 12.37
C HIS A 144 -11.31 14.74 13.65
N ALA A 145 -10.15 14.30 14.16
CA ALA A 145 -10.03 13.42 15.31
C ALA A 145 -10.81 12.09 15.18
N PHE A 146 -11.04 11.61 13.96
CA PHE A 146 -11.60 10.29 13.71
C PHE A 146 -10.48 9.24 13.90
N PRO A 147 -10.65 8.20 14.73
CA PRO A 147 -9.55 7.38 15.24
C PRO A 147 -9.00 6.34 14.23
N ASN A 148 -9.36 6.44 12.96
CA ASN A 148 -8.92 5.56 11.90
C ASN A 148 -7.78 6.21 11.10
N VAL A 149 -6.63 6.29 11.74
CA VAL A 149 -5.40 6.91 11.23
C VAL A 149 -4.25 5.96 11.48
N CYS A 150 -3.31 5.85 10.55
CA CYS A 150 -2.13 5.01 10.76
C CYS A 150 -0.87 5.50 10.06
N ILE A 151 0.25 4.99 10.52
CA ILE A 151 1.54 5.06 9.83
C ILE A 151 1.68 3.79 9.01
N SER A 152 1.99 3.90 7.71
CA SER A 152 2.20 2.77 6.81
C SER A 152 3.64 2.79 6.28
N LEU A 153 4.39 1.73 6.58
CA LEU A 153 5.78 1.57 6.18
C LEU A 153 5.97 0.23 5.47
N ALA A 154 6.66 0.22 4.34
CA ALA A 154 7.00 -0.99 3.61
C ALA A 154 8.42 -0.95 3.06
N LEU A 155 8.97 -2.13 2.80
CA LEU A 155 10.09 -2.32 1.90
C LEU A 155 9.61 -3.05 0.65
N CYS A 156 9.90 -2.49 -0.53
CA CYS A 156 9.75 -3.16 -1.80
C CYS A 156 11.11 -3.56 -2.37
N VAL A 157 11.19 -4.76 -2.96
CA VAL A 157 12.35 -5.26 -3.70
C VAL A 157 11.82 -5.83 -5.01
N TYR A 158 12.43 -5.51 -6.15
CA TYR A 158 11.88 -5.87 -7.48
C TYR A 158 10.41 -5.45 -7.63
N ARG A 159 10.11 -4.20 -7.25
CA ARG A 159 8.75 -3.63 -7.26
C ARG A 159 7.70 -4.44 -6.47
N THR A 160 8.14 -5.35 -5.59
CA THR A 160 7.27 -6.25 -4.82
C THR A 160 7.45 -5.99 -3.33
N PRO A 161 6.38 -5.76 -2.55
CA PRO A 161 6.46 -5.66 -1.10
C PRO A 161 7.07 -6.93 -0.48
N VAL A 162 8.04 -6.77 0.42
CA VAL A 162 8.70 -7.88 1.14
C VAL A 162 8.66 -7.74 2.66
N VAL A 163 8.52 -6.52 3.17
CA VAL A 163 8.24 -6.21 4.59
C VAL A 163 7.16 -5.13 4.63
N GLY A 164 6.20 -5.25 5.53
CA GLY A 164 5.10 -4.29 5.71
C GLY A 164 4.73 -4.12 7.17
N VAL A 165 4.52 -2.87 7.59
CA VAL A 165 4.15 -2.46 8.95
C VAL A 165 3.09 -1.36 8.84
N ILE A 166 1.93 -1.57 9.47
CA ILE A 166 0.87 -0.56 9.60
C ILE A 166 0.54 -0.39 11.08
N TYR A 167 0.67 0.83 11.60
CA TYR A 167 0.43 1.14 13.02
C TYR A 167 -0.64 2.21 13.19
N ASN A 168 -1.74 1.87 13.86
CA ASN A 168 -2.73 2.85 14.29
C ASN A 168 -2.41 3.27 15.75
N PRO A 169 -2.00 4.52 16.00
CA PRO A 169 -1.58 4.96 17.32
C PRO A 169 -2.73 5.15 18.31
N TYR A 170 -3.95 5.42 17.83
CA TYR A 170 -5.13 5.62 18.69
C TYR A 170 -5.69 4.31 19.25
N THR A 171 -5.61 3.24 18.46
CA THR A 171 -6.04 1.90 18.88
C THR A 171 -4.87 1.05 19.37
N THR A 172 -3.63 1.51 19.15
CA THR A 172 -2.37 0.79 19.36
C THR A 172 -2.30 -0.57 18.64
N HIS A 173 -3.09 -0.73 17.57
CA HIS A 173 -3.04 -1.91 16.71
C HIS A 173 -1.86 -1.80 15.74
N MET A 174 -1.02 -2.83 15.73
CA MET A 174 0.15 -2.96 14.86
C MET A 174 -0.02 -4.20 13.98
N TYR A 175 -0.18 -3.97 12.68
CA TYR A 175 -0.22 -5.02 11.67
C TYR A 175 1.17 -5.14 11.03
N THR A 176 1.70 -6.36 10.94
CA THR A 176 2.99 -6.60 10.30
C THR A 176 2.99 -7.84 9.42
N ALA A 177 3.85 -7.84 8.42
CA ALA A 177 4.10 -8.98 7.56
C ALA A 177 5.55 -8.99 7.07
N ILE A 178 6.09 -10.19 6.94
CA ILE A 178 7.33 -10.46 6.21
C ILE A 178 6.98 -11.51 5.16
N LYS A 179 7.48 -11.34 3.93
CA LYS A 179 7.23 -12.28 2.84
C LYS A 179 7.56 -13.71 3.23
N ASN A 180 6.61 -14.62 2.98
CA ASN A 180 6.63 -16.04 3.32
C ASN A 180 6.66 -16.37 4.83
N GLN A 181 6.28 -15.44 5.70
CA GLN A 181 6.26 -15.65 7.16
C GLN A 181 4.87 -15.44 7.78
N GLY A 182 3.87 -15.14 6.96
CA GLY A 182 2.53 -14.79 7.42
C GLY A 182 2.43 -13.33 7.87
N SER A 183 1.19 -12.89 8.10
CA SER A 183 0.89 -11.58 8.66
C SER A 183 0.28 -11.70 10.06
N PHE A 184 0.48 -10.66 10.85
CA PHE A 184 0.15 -10.64 12.26
C PHE A 184 -0.47 -9.32 12.67
N LEU A 185 -1.34 -9.38 13.67
CA LEU A 185 -1.86 -8.24 14.38
C LEU A 185 -1.42 -8.30 15.84
N THR A 186 -0.73 -7.27 16.30
CA THR A 186 -0.38 -7.04 17.69
C THR A 186 -1.29 -5.95 18.26
N MET A 187 -2.01 -6.25 19.33
CA MET A 187 -3.00 -5.34 19.93
C MET A 187 -2.86 -5.31 21.45
N PRO A 188 -3.30 -4.24 22.13
CA PRO A 188 -3.37 -4.21 23.57
C PRO A 188 -4.36 -5.26 24.06
N VAL A 189 -4.08 -5.88 25.19
CA VAL A 189 -5.04 -6.77 25.84
C VAL A 189 -6.00 -5.91 26.66
N ARG A 190 -7.30 -6.00 26.39
CA ARG A 190 -8.33 -5.53 27.33
C ARG A 190 -8.52 -6.60 28.39
N THR A 191 -8.20 -6.30 29.64
CA THR A 191 -8.68 -7.09 30.78
C THR A 191 -9.98 -6.47 31.27
N ASP A 192 -11.00 -7.30 31.45
CA ASP A 192 -12.27 -6.91 32.06
C ASP A 192 -12.13 -6.70 33.59
N SER A 193 -10.91 -6.70 34.13
CA SER A 193 -10.62 -6.63 35.57
C SER A 193 -10.19 -5.22 35.98
N PRO A 194 -11.00 -4.50 36.78
CA PRO A 194 -10.66 -3.17 37.30
C PRO A 194 -9.43 -3.13 38.22
N ASN A 195 -8.94 -4.30 38.67
CA ASN A 195 -8.04 -4.41 39.82
C ASN A 195 -6.62 -4.91 39.49
N THR A 196 -6.22 -5.00 38.21
CA THR A 196 -4.87 -5.49 37.85
C THR A 196 -4.13 -4.51 36.95
N PRO A 197 -3.33 -3.59 37.50
CA PRO A 197 -2.54 -2.61 36.73
C PRO A 197 -1.20 -3.18 36.22
N ALA A 198 -1.03 -4.50 36.16
CA ALA A 198 0.21 -5.09 35.65
C ALA A 198 0.42 -4.73 34.17
N PRO A 199 1.66 -4.58 33.68
CA PRO A 199 1.92 -4.37 32.26
C PRO A 199 1.41 -5.59 31.48
N ILE A 200 0.28 -5.43 30.79
CA ILE A 200 -0.31 -6.55 30.06
C ILE A 200 0.47 -6.69 28.76
N ALA A 201 1.15 -7.82 28.60
CA ALA A 201 1.89 -8.10 27.37
C ALA A 201 0.95 -7.98 26.15
N PRO A 202 1.35 -7.29 25.08
CA PRO A 202 0.52 -7.14 23.90
C PRO A 202 0.22 -8.50 23.27
N ARG A 203 -1.03 -8.70 22.84
CA ARG A 203 -1.46 -9.95 22.21
C ARG A 203 -1.11 -9.89 20.73
N LYS A 204 -0.24 -10.81 20.28
CA LYS A 204 0.05 -11.05 18.86
C LYS A 204 -0.80 -12.22 18.35
N ILE A 205 -1.55 -12.00 17.27
CA ILE A 205 -2.35 -13.02 16.59
C ILE A 205 -1.92 -13.10 15.13
N ARG A 206 -1.91 -14.31 14.55
CA ARG A 206 -1.75 -14.50 13.10
C ARG A 206 -3.06 -14.16 12.39
N LEU A 207 -2.97 -13.61 11.19
CA LEU A 207 -4.11 -13.30 10.33
C LEU A 207 -4.36 -14.41 9.29
N PRO A 208 -5.63 -14.63 8.86
CA PRO A 208 -6.85 -13.95 9.33
C PRO A 208 -7.20 -14.31 10.78
N ARG A 209 -8.05 -13.51 11.42
CA ARG A 209 -8.39 -13.71 12.85
C ARG A 209 -9.16 -15.01 13.08
N LYS A 210 -9.98 -15.42 12.11
CA LYS A 210 -10.66 -16.73 12.11
C LYS A 210 -9.70 -17.77 11.54
N SER A 211 -9.42 -18.83 12.30
CA SER A 211 -8.57 -19.94 11.83
C SER A 211 -9.18 -20.71 10.65
N TYR A 212 -10.51 -20.67 10.51
CA TYR A 212 -11.27 -21.30 9.43
C TYR A 212 -12.23 -20.27 8.85
N PRO A 213 -11.76 -19.39 7.93
CA PRO A 213 -12.65 -18.44 7.27
C PRO A 213 -13.67 -19.17 6.39
N GLU A 214 -14.88 -18.63 6.29
CA GLU A 214 -15.93 -19.18 5.43
C GLU A 214 -15.61 -18.94 3.95
N PRO A 215 -16.08 -19.82 3.04
CA PRO A 215 -16.02 -19.58 1.59
C PRO A 215 -16.69 -18.26 1.22
N LEU A 216 -16.27 -17.67 0.11
CA LEU A 216 -16.92 -16.49 -0.47
C LEU A 216 -17.97 -16.93 -1.47
N THR A 217 -19.24 -16.55 -1.23
CA THR A 217 -20.41 -17.07 -1.99
C THR A 217 -21.16 -15.97 -2.73
N GLY A 218 -20.42 -14.99 -3.27
CA GLY A 218 -20.95 -13.88 -4.06
C GLY A 218 -21.18 -12.58 -3.28
N LEU A 219 -21.35 -11.49 -4.02
CA LEU A 219 -21.41 -10.12 -3.50
C LEU A 219 -22.56 -9.88 -2.54
N GLN A 220 -23.71 -10.55 -2.70
CA GLN A 220 -24.86 -10.39 -1.81
C GLN A 220 -24.55 -10.76 -0.35
N ASN A 221 -23.51 -11.56 -0.11
CA ASN A 221 -23.05 -11.96 1.22
C ASN A 221 -21.83 -11.16 1.70
N ALA A 222 -21.32 -10.23 0.89
CA ALA A 222 -20.05 -9.56 1.14
C ALA A 222 -20.23 -8.25 1.92
N LEU A 223 -19.32 -8.00 2.85
CA LEU A 223 -19.06 -6.68 3.43
C LEU A 223 -17.88 -6.03 2.70
N VAL A 224 -18.16 -4.95 1.98
CA VAL A 224 -17.19 -4.31 1.08
C VAL A 224 -16.76 -2.95 1.66
N ALA A 225 -15.46 -2.71 1.76
CA ALA A 225 -14.95 -1.36 1.99
C ALA A 225 -14.66 -0.63 0.67
N VAL A 226 -14.92 0.67 0.66
CA VAL A 226 -14.68 1.59 -0.44
C VAL A 226 -14.26 2.94 0.11
N GLU A 227 -13.62 3.76 -0.71
CA GLU A 227 -13.38 5.16 -0.38
C GLU A 227 -13.79 6.07 -1.54
N TRP A 228 -14.41 7.20 -1.22
CA TRP A 228 -14.88 8.18 -2.20
C TRP A 228 -13.74 8.81 -3.00
N GLY A 229 -12.51 8.77 -2.47
CA GLY A 229 -11.32 9.39 -3.05
C GLY A 229 -11.32 10.92 -2.91
N SER A 230 -10.29 11.58 -3.47
CA SER A 230 -10.13 13.05 -3.45
C SER A 230 -10.66 13.75 -4.71
N ASP A 231 -10.88 12.99 -5.80
CA ASP A 231 -11.52 13.51 -7.01
C ASP A 231 -13.00 13.84 -6.73
N ARG A 232 -13.48 14.95 -7.29
CA ARG A 232 -14.87 15.44 -7.11
C ARG A 232 -15.61 15.58 -8.44
N THR A 233 -14.97 15.19 -9.54
CA THR A 233 -15.49 15.27 -10.90
C THR A 233 -14.68 14.37 -11.83
N GLY A 234 -15.09 14.28 -13.10
CA GLY A 234 -14.40 13.54 -14.14
C GLY A 234 -14.77 12.05 -14.22
N PRO A 235 -14.23 11.33 -15.22
CA PRO A 235 -14.64 9.95 -15.51
C PRO A 235 -14.47 9.00 -14.34
N ASN A 236 -13.32 9.03 -13.66
CA ASN A 236 -13.04 8.15 -12.52
C ASN A 236 -14.05 8.35 -11.38
N PHE A 237 -14.39 9.61 -11.06
CA PHE A 237 -15.40 9.92 -10.04
C PHE A 237 -16.77 9.34 -10.40
N GLN A 238 -17.18 9.47 -11.66
CA GLN A 238 -18.46 8.96 -12.15
C GLN A 238 -18.50 7.42 -12.16
N ILE A 239 -17.43 6.76 -12.60
CA ILE A 239 -17.31 5.29 -12.57
C ILE A 239 -17.41 4.79 -11.14
N LYS A 240 -16.68 5.42 -10.21
CA LYS A 240 -16.69 5.07 -8.79
C LYS A 240 -18.09 5.18 -8.18
N HIS A 241 -18.79 6.29 -8.39
CA HIS A 241 -20.14 6.47 -7.87
C HIS A 241 -21.15 5.47 -8.45
N ARG A 242 -21.13 5.22 -9.77
CA ARG A 242 -21.99 4.20 -10.39
C ARG A 242 -21.72 2.81 -9.82
N THR A 243 -20.46 2.46 -9.64
CA THR A 243 -20.05 1.18 -9.03
C THR A 243 -20.64 1.05 -7.63
N PHE A 244 -20.54 2.11 -6.79
CA PHE A 244 -21.11 2.11 -5.44
C PHE A 244 -22.62 1.93 -5.44
N THR A 245 -23.34 2.68 -6.29
CA THR A 245 -24.79 2.54 -6.44
C THR A 245 -25.17 1.12 -6.85
N ARG A 246 -24.42 0.50 -7.76
CA ARG A 246 -24.67 -0.87 -8.20
C ARG A 246 -24.41 -1.91 -7.12
N LEU A 247 -23.37 -1.72 -6.30
CA LEU A 247 -23.09 -2.61 -5.17
C LEU A 247 -24.23 -2.65 -4.16
N VAL A 248 -24.78 -1.49 -3.79
CA VAL A 248 -25.84 -1.39 -2.76
C VAL A 248 -27.26 -1.52 -3.30
N GLY A 249 -27.45 -1.36 -4.61
CA GLY A 249 -28.76 -1.43 -5.25
C GLY A 249 -29.43 -2.79 -5.08
N ALA A 250 -30.75 -2.79 -5.09
CA ALA A 250 -31.56 -4.01 -5.05
C ALA A 250 -31.32 -4.89 -6.28
N VAL A 251 -31.44 -6.21 -6.14
CA VAL A 251 -31.12 -7.16 -7.20
C VAL A 251 -32.11 -7.02 -8.38
N GLU A 252 -33.38 -6.79 -8.07
CA GLU A 252 -34.46 -6.54 -9.03
C GLU A 252 -34.22 -5.31 -9.92
N ASP A 253 -33.44 -4.34 -9.42
CA ASP A 253 -33.07 -3.11 -10.14
C ASP A 253 -31.70 -3.23 -10.84
N GLY A 254 -31.11 -4.42 -10.89
CA GLY A 254 -29.79 -4.68 -11.48
C GLY A 254 -28.59 -4.39 -10.57
N GLY A 255 -28.84 -4.14 -9.28
CA GLY A 255 -27.82 -4.04 -8.25
C GLY A 255 -27.32 -5.39 -7.74
N LYS A 256 -26.46 -5.36 -6.71
CA LYS A 256 -25.84 -6.55 -6.10
C LYS A 256 -26.26 -6.81 -4.66
N MET A 257 -26.90 -5.84 -4.01
CA MET A 257 -27.38 -5.94 -2.64
C MET A 257 -26.30 -6.51 -1.69
N VAL A 258 -25.08 -5.98 -1.76
CA VAL A 258 -24.04 -6.33 -0.78
C VAL A 258 -24.55 -6.08 0.63
N HIS A 259 -24.08 -6.83 1.63
CA HIS A 259 -24.54 -6.65 3.01
C HIS A 259 -24.40 -5.19 3.47
N SER A 260 -23.29 -4.55 3.12
CA SER A 260 -23.08 -3.13 3.36
C SER A 260 -21.81 -2.61 2.70
N LEU A 261 -21.69 -1.28 2.61
CA LEU A 261 -20.42 -0.61 2.35
C LEU A 261 -19.82 -0.03 3.64
N ARG A 262 -18.49 0.01 3.73
CA ARG A 262 -17.73 0.77 4.73
C ARG A 262 -16.83 1.79 4.01
N SER A 263 -16.73 3.00 4.55
CA SER A 263 -15.73 3.99 4.18
C SER A 263 -15.20 4.54 5.49
N MET A 264 -13.93 4.22 5.78
CA MET A 264 -13.30 4.46 7.07
C MET A 264 -12.14 5.46 6.94
N GLY A 265 -11.82 5.91 5.73
CA GLY A 265 -10.90 7.02 5.47
C GLY A 265 -9.41 6.70 5.61
N SER A 266 -9.03 5.43 5.63
CA SER A 266 -7.62 4.99 5.56
C SER A 266 -7.53 3.69 4.75
N ALA A 267 -6.84 3.75 3.61
CA ALA A 267 -6.71 2.62 2.70
C ALA A 267 -5.88 1.49 3.33
N ALA A 268 -4.82 1.84 4.05
CA ALA A 268 -3.94 0.90 4.72
C ALA A 268 -4.71 0.12 5.80
N LEU A 269 -5.56 0.78 6.59
CA LEU A 269 -6.41 0.10 7.58
C LEU A 269 -7.53 -0.72 6.94
N ASN A 270 -8.13 -0.25 5.85
CA ASN A 270 -9.08 -1.06 5.07
C ASN A 270 -8.45 -2.39 4.63
N LEU A 271 -7.22 -2.36 4.10
CA LEU A 271 -6.46 -3.57 3.74
C LEU A 271 -6.18 -4.47 4.96
N CYS A 272 -5.81 -3.90 6.11
CA CYS A 272 -5.63 -4.64 7.35
C CYS A 272 -6.92 -5.34 7.83
N HIS A 273 -8.08 -4.69 7.64
CA HIS A 273 -9.38 -5.27 7.95
C HIS A 273 -9.77 -6.41 7.00
N VAL A 274 -9.41 -6.31 5.71
CA VAL A 274 -9.52 -7.42 4.75
C VAL A 274 -8.61 -8.58 5.17
N ALA A 275 -7.33 -8.33 5.46
CA ALA A 275 -6.39 -9.35 5.93
C ALA A 275 -6.87 -10.03 7.23
N SER A 276 -7.54 -9.27 8.10
CA SER A 276 -8.12 -9.77 9.34
C SER A 276 -9.35 -10.66 9.14
N GLY A 277 -9.96 -10.64 7.95
CA GLY A 277 -11.26 -11.27 7.67
C GLY A 277 -12.45 -10.52 8.28
N GLN A 278 -12.29 -9.23 8.57
CA GLN A 278 -13.37 -8.35 9.08
C GLN A 278 -14.14 -7.69 7.94
N LEU A 279 -13.50 -7.55 6.79
CA LEU A 279 -14.10 -7.19 5.51
C LEU A 279 -13.88 -8.33 4.53
N ASP A 280 -14.82 -8.56 3.63
CA ASP A 280 -14.65 -9.54 2.56
C ASP A 280 -13.80 -8.95 1.43
N MET A 281 -13.99 -7.67 1.13
CA MET A 281 -13.31 -6.97 0.05
C MET A 281 -12.99 -5.51 0.38
N TYR A 282 -11.97 -4.97 -0.28
CA TYR A 282 -11.68 -3.54 -0.34
C TYR A 282 -11.43 -3.13 -1.78
N TRP A 283 -12.19 -2.17 -2.29
CA TRP A 283 -11.97 -1.61 -3.63
C TRP A 283 -11.69 -0.12 -3.56
N GLU A 284 -10.52 0.26 -4.05
CA GLU A 284 -10.18 1.66 -4.24
C GLU A 284 -9.32 1.87 -5.47
N CYS A 285 -9.75 2.82 -6.29
CA CYS A 285 -8.91 3.39 -7.33
C CYS A 285 -8.60 4.86 -7.03
N GLY A 286 -7.35 5.22 -7.26
CA GLY A 286 -6.75 6.51 -6.96
C GLY A 286 -5.73 6.49 -5.82
N ALA A 287 -5.67 5.44 -5.01
CA ALA A 287 -4.68 5.31 -3.94
C ALA A 287 -3.25 5.23 -4.52
N TRP A 288 -2.27 5.66 -3.76
CA TRP A 288 -0.86 5.61 -4.11
C TRP A 288 -0.16 4.40 -3.50
N ALA A 289 1.05 4.09 -3.99
CA ALA A 289 1.83 2.95 -3.52
C ALA A 289 2.08 2.99 -2.01
N TRP A 290 2.22 4.18 -1.41
CA TRP A 290 2.41 4.33 0.04
C TRP A 290 1.18 3.98 0.88
N ASN A 291 -0.03 4.18 0.34
CA ASN A 291 -1.26 3.79 1.02
C ASN A 291 -1.46 2.25 1.00
N VAL A 292 -0.88 1.54 0.02
CA VAL A 292 -1.19 0.12 -0.21
C VAL A 292 -0.04 -0.86 -0.02
N ALA A 293 1.23 -0.47 -0.17
CA ALA A 293 2.34 -1.43 -0.26
C ALA A 293 2.47 -2.33 0.99
N ALA A 294 2.34 -1.75 2.19
CA ALA A 294 2.37 -2.50 3.44
C ALA A 294 1.13 -3.41 3.56
N GLY A 295 -0.05 -2.84 3.32
CA GLY A 295 -1.34 -3.55 3.40
C GLY A 295 -1.45 -4.69 2.39
N TRP A 296 -0.88 -4.52 1.19
CA TRP A 296 -0.81 -5.54 0.15
C TRP A 296 -0.09 -6.79 0.64
N LEU A 297 1.09 -6.62 1.24
CA LEU A 297 1.83 -7.74 1.81
C LEU A 297 1.04 -8.39 2.95
N ILE A 298 0.44 -7.58 3.83
CA ILE A 298 -0.35 -8.05 4.96
C ILE A 298 -1.55 -8.90 4.49
N VAL A 299 -2.26 -8.47 3.45
CA VAL A 299 -3.36 -9.23 2.81
C VAL A 299 -2.83 -10.52 2.19
N SER A 300 -1.76 -10.43 1.40
CA SER A 300 -1.19 -11.59 0.68
C SER A 300 -0.70 -12.67 1.66
N GLU A 301 0.00 -12.28 2.71
CA GLU A 301 0.52 -13.18 3.74
C GLU A 301 -0.56 -13.73 4.68
N ALA A 302 -1.75 -13.11 4.70
CA ALA A 302 -2.93 -13.69 5.34
C ALA A 302 -3.60 -14.76 4.44
N GLY A 303 -3.18 -14.90 3.17
CA GLY A 303 -3.83 -15.75 2.16
C GLY A 303 -4.93 -15.05 1.35
N GLY A 304 -5.04 -13.72 1.48
CA GLY A 304 -5.88 -12.90 0.60
C GLY A 304 -5.23 -12.65 -0.76
N ILE A 305 -5.97 -12.04 -1.67
CA ILE A 305 -5.47 -11.64 -3.00
C ILE A 305 -5.61 -10.13 -3.21
N MET A 306 -4.69 -9.59 -4.02
CA MET A 306 -4.67 -8.21 -4.48
C MET A 306 -4.65 -8.22 -6.01
N VAL A 307 -5.67 -7.61 -6.63
CA VAL A 307 -5.84 -7.53 -8.09
C VAL A 307 -6.16 -6.09 -8.50
N ASP A 308 -6.20 -5.80 -9.80
CA ASP A 308 -6.46 -4.46 -10.30
C ASP A 308 -7.92 -4.09 -9.98
N GLY A 309 -8.14 -2.82 -9.66
CA GLY A 309 -9.49 -2.30 -9.50
C GLY A 309 -10.30 -2.31 -10.80
N ASN A 310 -9.63 -2.33 -11.96
CA ASN A 310 -10.25 -2.52 -13.28
C ASN A 310 -10.37 -4.01 -13.65
N PRO A 311 -11.40 -4.37 -14.44
CA PRO A 311 -11.60 -5.73 -14.93
C PRO A 311 -10.38 -6.34 -15.65
N GLY A 312 -10.08 -7.60 -15.32
CA GLY A 312 -9.09 -8.43 -16.03
C GLY A 312 -7.64 -8.30 -15.57
N GLY A 313 -7.31 -7.31 -14.73
CA GLY A 313 -5.96 -7.10 -14.22
C GLY A 313 -5.64 -7.98 -13.02
N TRP A 314 -5.30 -9.26 -13.23
CA TRP A 314 -4.99 -10.18 -12.12
C TRP A 314 -3.65 -9.94 -11.42
N THR A 315 -2.70 -9.30 -12.10
CA THR A 315 -1.33 -9.07 -11.59
C THR A 315 -0.91 -7.61 -11.77
N PRO A 316 -1.56 -6.67 -11.08
CA PRO A 316 -1.20 -5.26 -11.18
C PRO A 316 0.17 -4.97 -10.56
N ALA A 317 0.81 -3.90 -11.04
CA ALA A 317 1.95 -3.31 -10.36
C ALA A 317 1.51 -2.64 -9.05
N VAL A 318 2.39 -2.61 -8.04
CA VAL A 318 2.10 -2.01 -6.73
C VAL A 318 1.87 -0.50 -6.81
N ASP A 319 2.39 0.17 -7.84
CA ASP A 319 2.20 1.60 -8.13
C ASP A 319 1.14 1.87 -9.22
N CYS A 320 0.28 0.89 -9.55
CA CYS A 320 -0.72 1.03 -10.62
C CYS A 320 -1.89 1.97 -10.30
N ARG A 321 -2.08 2.29 -9.01
CA ARG A 321 -3.14 3.16 -8.46
C ARG A 321 -4.57 2.63 -8.49
N ARG A 322 -4.77 1.33 -8.69
CA ARG A 322 -6.10 0.70 -8.78
C ARG A 322 -6.06 -0.66 -8.12
N TYR A 323 -6.83 -0.83 -7.05
CA TYR A 323 -6.70 -2.01 -6.20
C TYR A 323 -8.06 -2.58 -5.84
N LEU A 324 -8.13 -3.90 -5.92
CA LEU A 324 -9.18 -4.73 -5.33
C LEU A 324 -8.51 -5.78 -4.45
N ALA A 325 -8.77 -5.71 -3.15
CA ALA A 325 -8.33 -6.71 -2.18
C ALA A 325 -9.49 -7.64 -1.83
N VAL A 326 -9.20 -8.92 -1.68
CA VAL A 326 -10.15 -9.93 -1.19
C VAL A 326 -9.51 -10.72 -0.07
N ARG A 327 -10.26 -10.95 1.02
CA ARG A 327 -9.74 -11.67 2.19
C ARG A 327 -9.39 -13.12 1.84
N ALA A 328 -8.64 -13.77 2.72
CA ALA A 328 -8.42 -15.20 2.66
C ALA A 328 -9.75 -15.98 2.80
N ALA A 329 -9.91 -17.01 1.98
CA ALA A 329 -11.03 -17.93 1.99
C ALA A 329 -10.58 -19.29 1.43
N PRO A 330 -11.22 -20.40 1.82
CA PRO A 330 -10.94 -21.71 1.23
C PRO A 330 -11.35 -21.82 -0.24
N ASP A 331 -12.31 -21.00 -0.69
CA ASP A 331 -12.81 -20.95 -2.06
C ASP A 331 -13.54 -19.62 -2.32
N GLY A 332 -13.76 -19.28 -3.60
CA GLY A 332 -14.62 -18.18 -4.05
C GLY A 332 -13.93 -16.82 -4.25
N GLN A 333 -12.62 -16.70 -4.03
CA GLN A 333 -11.91 -15.41 -4.21
C GLN A 333 -11.96 -14.93 -5.66
N LYS A 334 -11.78 -15.85 -6.63
CA LYS A 334 -11.73 -15.53 -8.06
C LYS A 334 -13.12 -15.11 -8.57
N GLU A 335 -14.12 -15.90 -8.22
CA GLU A 335 -15.52 -15.70 -8.60
C GLU A 335 -16.04 -14.37 -8.07
N LEU A 336 -15.69 -14.02 -6.82
CA LEU A 336 -16.07 -12.75 -6.21
C LEU A 336 -15.40 -11.55 -6.89
N VAL A 337 -14.12 -11.66 -7.29
CA VAL A 337 -13.43 -10.64 -8.08
C VAL A 337 -14.12 -10.42 -9.43
N GLU A 338 -14.40 -11.51 -10.16
CA GLU A 338 -15.05 -11.44 -11.47
C GLU A 338 -16.47 -10.86 -11.36
N GLU A 339 -17.21 -11.24 -10.32
CA GLU A 339 -18.52 -10.67 -10.03
C GLU A 339 -18.43 -9.17 -9.73
N PHE A 340 -17.46 -8.74 -8.91
CA PHE A 340 -17.23 -7.33 -8.59
C PHE A 340 -16.87 -6.53 -9.82
N TRP A 341 -15.97 -7.04 -10.67
CA TRP A 341 -15.59 -6.38 -11.91
C TRP A 341 -16.77 -6.21 -12.87
N GLY A 342 -17.75 -7.10 -12.84
CA GLY A 342 -19.03 -6.93 -13.55
C GLY A 342 -19.84 -5.70 -13.11
N CYS A 343 -19.52 -5.08 -11.96
CA CYS A 343 -20.12 -3.85 -11.48
C CYS A 343 -19.37 -2.58 -11.91
N VAL A 344 -18.14 -2.70 -12.42
CA VAL A 344 -17.29 -1.58 -12.79
C VAL A 344 -17.54 -1.21 -14.26
N GLU A 345 -18.43 -0.25 -14.48
CA GLU A 345 -18.79 0.22 -15.83
C GLU A 345 -17.86 1.35 -16.31
N GLY A 346 -16.82 0.97 -17.04
CA GLY A 346 -15.83 1.85 -17.64
C GLY A 346 -14.42 1.45 -17.24
N GLU A 347 -13.43 2.23 -17.68
CA GLU A 347 -12.03 2.03 -17.33
C GLU A 347 -11.55 3.22 -16.51
N MET A 348 -11.07 2.98 -15.29
CA MET A 348 -10.47 4.06 -14.51
C MET A 348 -9.00 4.20 -14.87
N THR A 349 -8.57 5.42 -15.13
CA THR A 349 -7.19 5.71 -15.54
C THR A 349 -6.58 6.75 -14.61
N TYR A 350 -5.38 6.47 -14.11
CA TYR A 350 -4.64 7.40 -13.25
C TYR A 350 -3.25 7.60 -13.84
N ASN A 351 -2.78 8.85 -13.80
CA ASN A 351 -1.40 9.15 -14.12
C ASN A 351 -0.51 8.61 -13.00
N VAL A 352 0.49 7.83 -13.39
CA VAL A 352 1.53 7.26 -12.51
C VAL A 352 2.73 8.18 -12.49
#